data_AF-A0AAY4BN35-F1
#
_entry.id   AF-A0AAY4BN35-F1
#
_cell.length_a   1.000
_cell.length_b   1.000
_cell.length_c   1.000
_cell.angle_alpha   90.00
_cell.angle_beta   90.00
_cell.angle_gamma   90.00
#
_symmetry.space_group_name_H-M   'P 1'
#
loop_
_entity.id
_entity.type
_entity.pdbx_description
1 polymer ?
#
loop_
_entity_poly.entity_id
_entity_poly.type
_entity_poly.pdbx_seq_one_letter_code
_entity_poly.pdbx_strand_id
1 'polypeptide(L)'
;MCDGISLPFFCNICVLLLDGLETGIFGGVEVKPHSKPYMASLQSRKHHVCGGVLIREDFVLTSAHCLESGDSGGPLVCHSVLRGVAAYTSPECTNSDYPQVYMDVSFFLPWIKNVMDNVNP
;
A
#
# COMPACT_ATOMS: atom_id res chain seq x y z
N MET A 1 -7.76 -2.76 5.77
CA MET A 1 -7.21 -3.22 4.46
C MET A 1 -6.19 -4.34 4.73
N CYS A 2 -5.67 -5.03 3.71
CA CYS A 2 -4.96 -6.32 3.83
C CYS A 2 -3.59 -6.29 4.50
N ASP A 3 -3.52 -5.83 5.73
CA ASP A 3 -2.44 -6.19 6.63
C ASP A 3 -2.77 -7.57 7.22
N GLY A 4 -1.78 -8.46 7.34
CA GLY A 4 -1.91 -9.82 7.88
C GLY A 4 -2.33 -9.93 9.36
N ILE A 5 -3.12 -8.98 9.88
CA ILE A 5 -3.54 -8.93 11.28
C ILE A 5 -4.89 -9.64 11.42
N SER A 6 -4.87 -10.96 11.59
CA SER A 6 -5.98 -11.69 12.21
C SER A 6 -5.76 -11.76 13.71
N LEU A 7 -6.58 -11.10 14.53
CA LEU A 7 -6.69 -11.41 15.96
C LEU A 7 -8.15 -11.37 16.40
N PRO A 8 -8.70 -12.51 16.86
CA PRO A 8 -9.64 -12.52 17.95
C PRO A 8 -9.05 -13.21 19.19
N PHE A 9 -9.16 -12.52 20.32
CA PHE A 9 -9.41 -13.05 21.67
C PHE A 9 -8.33 -13.90 22.38
N PHE A 10 -7.77 -13.30 23.45
CA PHE A 10 -7.23 -13.88 24.69
C PHE A 10 -6.15 -14.98 24.60
N CYS A 11 -4.90 -14.62 24.92
CA CYS A 11 -4.04 -15.53 25.70
C CYS A 11 -3.03 -14.74 26.57
N ASN A 12 -3.34 -14.64 27.87
CA ASN A 12 -2.42 -14.17 28.90
C ASN A 12 -1.39 -15.26 29.22
N ILE A 13 -0.31 -15.35 28.44
CA ILE A 13 0.96 -15.93 28.89
C ILE A 13 2.08 -15.23 28.12
N CYS A 14 2.79 -14.37 28.86
CA CYS A 14 4.05 -13.80 28.45
C CYS A 14 5.11 -14.87 28.72
N VAL A 15 5.91 -15.23 27.70
CA VAL A 15 7.30 -15.76 27.73
C VAL A 15 7.52 -16.73 26.54
N LEU A 16 8.34 -16.26 25.57
CA LEU A 16 9.11 -17.03 24.54
C LEU A 16 8.47 -17.45 23.20
N LEU A 17 7.68 -16.60 22.53
CA LEU A 17 7.43 -16.74 21.09
C LEU A 17 7.59 -15.40 20.37
N LEU A 18 8.80 -15.12 19.89
CA LEU A 18 9.02 -14.18 18.78
C LEU A 18 8.55 -14.85 17.49
N ASP A 19 7.27 -15.20 17.39
CA ASP A 19 6.65 -15.42 16.10
C ASP A 19 6.33 -14.03 15.57
N GLY A 20 7.16 -13.59 14.61
CA GLY A 20 7.01 -12.30 13.95
C GLY A 20 5.56 -12.12 13.52
N LEU A 21 4.98 -11.01 13.95
CA LEU A 21 3.78 -10.45 13.34
C LEU A 21 3.93 -10.60 11.82
N GLU A 22 3.04 -11.33 11.13
CA GLU A 22 3.07 -11.43 9.67
C GLU A 22 2.76 -10.04 9.08
N THR A 23 3.77 -9.18 9.06
CA THR A 23 3.74 -7.86 8.44
C THR A 23 4.08 -8.07 6.97
N GLY A 24 3.07 -8.09 6.12
CA GLY A 24 3.28 -8.29 4.69
C GLY A 24 1.97 -8.46 3.93
N ILE A 25 2.09 -8.39 2.62
CA ILE A 25 0.99 -8.67 1.70
C ILE A 25 0.67 -10.17 1.80
N PHE A 26 -0.59 -10.52 2.02
CA PHE A 26 -1.03 -11.92 2.10
C PHE A 26 -0.65 -12.70 0.83
N GLY A 27 -0.02 -13.86 1.00
CA GLY A 27 0.51 -14.68 -0.11
C GLY A 27 1.70 -14.06 -0.85
N GLY A 28 2.22 -12.93 -0.36
CA GLY A 28 3.38 -12.24 -0.90
C GLY A 28 4.70 -12.85 -0.45
N VAL A 29 5.79 -12.26 -0.96
CA VAL A 29 7.16 -12.61 -0.59
C VAL A 29 7.89 -11.31 -0.26
N GLU A 30 8.73 -11.35 0.78
CA GLU A 30 9.57 -10.22 1.13
C GLU A 30 10.45 -9.81 -0.07
N VAL A 31 10.38 -8.53 -0.42
CA VAL A 31 11.17 -7.99 -1.52
C VAL A 31 12.60 -7.73 -1.06
N LYS A 32 13.57 -7.87 -1.97
CA LYS A 32 14.96 -7.46 -1.70
C LYS A 32 14.97 -6.00 -1.22
N PRO A 33 15.67 -5.67 -0.12
CA PRO A 33 15.76 -4.32 0.39
C PRO A 33 16.14 -3.31 -0.70
N HIS A 34 15.43 -2.16 -0.71
CA HIS A 34 15.61 -1.06 -1.67
C HIS A 34 15.40 -1.41 -3.15
N SER A 35 14.92 -2.62 -3.49
CA SER A 35 14.66 -3.02 -4.88
C SER A 35 13.41 -2.38 -5.50
N LYS A 36 12.67 -1.59 -4.72
CA LYS A 36 11.45 -0.86 -5.09
C LYS A 36 11.57 0.59 -4.60
N PRO A 37 12.50 1.38 -5.16
CA PRO A 37 12.84 2.71 -4.62
C PRO A 37 11.71 3.74 -4.73
N TYR A 38 10.70 3.48 -5.57
CA TYR A 38 9.50 4.30 -5.69
C TYR A 38 8.47 4.05 -4.59
N MET A 39 8.63 3.01 -3.75
CA MET A 39 7.67 2.70 -2.69
C MET A 39 7.78 3.72 -1.55
N ALA A 40 6.65 4.34 -1.20
CA ALA A 40 6.55 5.27 -0.08
C ALA A 40 5.65 4.72 1.03
N SER A 41 5.98 5.05 2.28
CA SER A 41 5.16 4.75 3.45
C SER A 41 4.59 6.06 4.00
N LEU A 42 3.28 6.25 3.89
CA LEU A 42 2.58 7.36 4.52
C LEU A 42 2.34 7.00 5.99
N GLN A 43 2.85 7.83 6.89
CA GLN A 43 2.81 7.58 8.32
C GLN A 43 2.01 8.62 9.08
N SER A 44 1.25 8.17 10.08
CA SER A 44 0.58 9.01 11.07
C SER A 44 1.01 8.57 12.46
N ARG A 45 1.41 9.52 13.31
CA ARG A 45 1.91 9.24 14.67
C ARG A 45 3.01 8.16 14.73
N LYS A 46 3.89 8.11 13.72
CA LYS A 46 4.97 7.10 13.55
C LYS A 46 4.46 5.68 13.23
N HIS A 47 3.21 5.53 12.85
CA HIS A 47 2.63 4.27 12.39
C HIS A 47 2.34 4.35 10.89
N HIS A 48 2.59 3.25 10.19
CA HIS A 48 2.23 3.11 8.77
C HIS A 48 0.70 3.17 8.62
N VAL A 49 0.24 4.01 7.70
CA VAL A 49 -1.18 4.11 7.33
C VAL A 49 -1.38 3.58 5.91
N CYS A 50 -0.60 4.05 4.94
CA CYS A 50 -0.78 3.62 3.55
C CYS A 50 0.54 3.50 2.82
N GLY A 51 0.49 2.75 1.73
CA GLY A 51 1.46 2.86 0.65
C GLY A 51 1.33 4.16 -0.14
N GLY A 52 2.31 4.36 -1.00
CA GLY A 52 2.35 5.43 -1.98
C GLY A 52 3.43 5.16 -3.01
N VAL A 53 3.43 5.97 -4.07
CA VAL A 53 4.37 5.87 -5.18
C VAL A 53 5.02 7.22 -5.41
N LEU A 54 6.35 7.29 -5.29
CA LEU A 54 7.11 8.48 -5.67
C LEU A 54 7.07 8.63 -7.19
N ILE A 55 6.35 9.65 -7.68
CA ILE A 55 6.16 9.94 -9.11
C ILE A 55 6.95 11.17 -9.57
N ARG A 56 7.41 12.00 -8.63
CA ARG A 56 8.37 13.11 -8.80
C ARG A 56 9.14 13.30 -7.50
N GLU A 57 10.27 14.00 -7.53
CA GLU A 57 11.12 14.25 -6.34
C GLU A 57 10.36 14.81 -5.13
N ASP A 58 9.27 15.55 -5.38
CA ASP A 58 8.40 16.23 -4.44
C ASP A 58 6.95 15.70 -4.43
N PHE A 59 6.63 14.65 -5.22
CA PHE A 59 5.25 14.12 -5.33
C PHE A 59 5.17 12.62 -5.06
N VAL A 60 4.29 12.27 -4.12
CA VAL A 60 3.83 10.91 -3.86
C VAL A 60 2.38 10.78 -4.31
N LEU A 61 2.11 9.82 -5.19
CA LEU A 61 0.76 9.41 -5.57
C LEU A 61 0.26 8.34 -4.60
N THR A 62 -0.97 8.47 -4.12
CA THR A 62 -1.60 7.52 -3.19
C THR A 62 -3.12 7.48 -3.39
N SER A 63 -3.81 6.67 -2.60
CA SER A 63 -5.27 6.61 -2.56
C SER A 63 -5.86 7.81 -1.80
N ALA A 64 -6.95 8.37 -2.32
CA ALA A 64 -7.68 9.45 -1.66
C ALA A 64 -8.36 9.04 -0.35
N HIS A 65 -8.71 7.76 -0.19
CA HIS A 65 -9.32 7.22 1.04
C HIS A 65 -8.28 6.60 1.98
N CYS A 66 -7.02 7.04 1.91
CA CYS A 66 -5.97 6.59 2.81
C CYS A 66 -6.31 6.94 4.28
N LEU A 67 -7.04 6.06 4.96
CA LEU A 67 -7.66 6.30 6.26
C LEU A 67 -7.21 5.28 7.31
N GLU A 68 -6.84 4.07 6.88
CA GLU A 68 -6.50 2.94 7.74
C GLU A 68 -5.22 2.26 7.28
N SER A 69 -4.52 1.61 8.21
CA SER A 69 -3.34 0.79 7.95
C SER A 69 -3.64 -0.29 6.90
N GLY A 70 -2.78 -0.35 5.89
CA GLY A 70 -2.91 -1.30 4.80
C GLY A 70 -2.04 -1.00 3.59
N ASP A 71 -2.14 -1.90 2.61
CA ASP A 71 -1.54 -1.74 1.28
C ASP A 71 -2.16 -0.63 0.42
N SER A 72 -3.22 0.02 0.90
CA SER A 72 -3.92 1.11 0.18
C SER A 72 -2.95 2.18 -0.26
N GLY A 73 -3.14 2.72 -1.47
CA GLY A 73 -2.22 3.68 -2.05
C GLY A 73 -0.91 3.07 -2.60
N GLY A 74 -0.64 1.80 -2.35
CA GLY A 74 0.52 1.08 -2.89
C GLY A 74 0.47 0.89 -4.42
N PRO A 75 1.63 0.71 -5.07
CA PRO A 75 1.72 0.60 -6.53
C PRO A 75 1.40 -0.81 -7.07
N LEU A 76 0.60 -0.86 -8.14
CA LEU A 76 0.59 -1.98 -9.08
C LEU A 76 1.54 -1.68 -10.25
N VAL A 77 2.63 -2.44 -10.34
CA VAL A 77 3.66 -2.28 -11.39
C VAL A 77 3.67 -3.47 -12.31
N CYS A 78 3.60 -3.21 -13.61
CA CYS A 78 3.68 -4.23 -14.66
C CYS A 78 4.72 -3.80 -15.70
N HIS A 79 5.74 -4.65 -15.93
CA HIS A 79 6.87 -4.34 -16.82
C HIS A 79 7.54 -2.99 -16.51
N SER A 80 7.80 -2.73 -15.22
CA SER A 80 8.39 -1.46 -14.73
C SER A 80 7.55 -0.21 -14.99
N VAL A 81 6.29 -0.35 -15.40
CA VAL A 81 5.34 0.75 -15.58
C VAL A 81 4.34 0.74 -14.44
N LEU A 82 4.13 1.89 -13.81
CA LEU A 82 3.04 2.10 -12.86
C LEU A 82 1.71 2.00 -13.60
N ARG A 83 0.91 0.98 -13.29
CA ARG A 83 -0.41 0.74 -13.90
C ARG A 83 -1.54 1.17 -13.00
N GLY A 84 -1.38 0.99 -11.70
CA GLY A 84 -2.44 1.33 -10.77
C GLY A 84 -1.99 1.65 -9.36
N VAL A 85 -2.93 2.16 -8.59
CA VAL A 85 -2.77 2.48 -7.17
C VAL A 85 -3.84 1.71 -6.39
N ALA A 86 -3.44 0.98 -5.35
CA ALA A 86 -4.35 0.13 -4.58
C ALA A 86 -5.49 0.97 -3.98
N ALA A 87 -6.73 0.57 -4.26
CA ALA A 87 -7.90 1.36 -3.94
C ALA A 87 -8.95 0.59 -3.13
N TYR A 88 -9.19 -0.67 -3.40
CA TYR A 88 -10.20 -1.38 -2.62
C TYR A 88 -10.00 -2.88 -2.68
N THR A 89 -10.41 -3.56 -1.63
CA THR A 89 -10.46 -5.01 -1.55
C THR A 89 -11.51 -5.39 -0.50
N SER A 90 -11.96 -6.65 -0.52
CA SER A 90 -12.81 -7.17 0.53
C SER A 90 -12.14 -7.02 1.91
N PRO A 91 -12.90 -6.75 2.99
CA PRO A 91 -12.38 -6.86 4.35
C PRO A 91 -11.76 -8.24 4.63
N GLU A 92 -12.24 -9.28 3.95
CA GLU A 92 -11.65 -10.62 3.94
C GLU A 92 -10.65 -10.75 2.79
N CYS A 93 -9.40 -10.41 3.08
CA CYS A 93 -8.30 -10.40 2.10
C CYS A 93 -7.91 -11.76 1.52
N THR A 94 -8.34 -12.84 2.15
CA THR A 94 -8.10 -14.21 1.72
C THR A 94 -9.19 -14.72 0.77
N ASN A 95 -10.25 -13.96 0.57
CA ASN A 95 -11.37 -14.38 -0.25
C ASN A 95 -11.07 -14.13 -1.73
N SER A 96 -10.82 -15.20 -2.48
CA SER A 96 -10.50 -15.15 -3.90
C SER A 96 -11.65 -14.69 -4.80
N ASP A 97 -12.88 -14.63 -4.28
CA ASP A 97 -14.04 -14.12 -5.05
C ASP A 97 -13.98 -12.60 -5.22
N TYR A 98 -13.19 -11.90 -4.39
CA TYR A 98 -13.05 -10.45 -4.40
C TYR A 98 -11.62 -10.04 -4.76
N PRO A 99 -11.35 -9.60 -6.01
CA PRO A 99 -10.02 -9.17 -6.39
C PRO A 99 -9.65 -7.84 -5.74
N GLN A 100 -8.34 -7.58 -5.60
CA GLN A 100 -7.85 -6.25 -5.30
C GLN A 100 -8.12 -5.31 -6.49
N VAL A 101 -8.73 -4.17 -6.20
CA VAL A 101 -9.09 -3.14 -7.16
C VAL A 101 -8.09 -1.99 -7.07
N TYR A 102 -7.65 -1.52 -8.24
CA TYR A 102 -6.69 -0.44 -8.38
C TYR A 102 -7.29 0.71 -9.19
N MET A 103 -6.95 1.94 -8.83
CA MET A 103 -7.15 3.10 -9.70
C MET A 103 -6.25 2.97 -10.93
N ASP A 104 -6.80 3.05 -12.14
CA ASP A 104 -6.01 3.03 -13.38
C ASP A 104 -5.27 4.36 -13.57
N VAL A 105 -3.94 4.33 -13.43
CA VAL A 105 -3.09 5.51 -13.58
C VAL A 105 -3.16 6.06 -15.00
N SER A 106 -3.29 5.19 -16.01
CA SER A 106 -3.30 5.56 -17.43
C SER A 106 -4.43 6.53 -17.75
N PHE A 107 -5.61 6.28 -17.18
CA PHE A 107 -6.79 7.11 -17.34
C PHE A 107 -6.59 8.53 -16.77
N PHE A 108 -5.88 8.66 -15.65
CA PHE A 108 -5.66 9.95 -14.97
C PHE A 108 -4.36 10.67 -15.36
N LEU A 109 -3.55 10.10 -16.26
CA LEU A 109 -2.25 10.68 -16.64
C LEU A 109 -2.32 12.17 -17.05
N PRO A 110 -3.28 12.64 -17.87
CA PRO A 110 -3.34 14.06 -18.22
C PRO A 110 -3.56 14.96 -17.00
N TRP A 111 -4.42 14.54 -16.07
CA TRP A 111 -4.69 15.28 -14.85
C TRP A 111 -3.48 15.28 -13.91
N ILE A 112 -2.84 14.12 -13.71
CA ILE A 112 -1.66 13.99 -12.84
C ILE A 112 -0.54 14.91 -13.34
N LYS A 113 -0.26 14.91 -14.65
CA LYS A 113 0.74 15.79 -15.26
C LYS A 113 0.40 17.26 -15.05
N ASN A 114 -0.85 17.65 -15.33
CA ASN A 114 -1.29 19.02 -15.13
C ASN A 114 -1.12 19.47 -13.66
N VAL A 115 -1.44 18.62 -12.68
CA VAL A 115 -1.22 18.97 -11.26
C VAL A 115 0.25 19.17 -10.97
N MET A 116 1.11 18.26 -11.41
CA MET A 116 2.56 18.37 -11.20
C MET A 116 3.13 19.65 -11.84
N ASP A 117 2.72 19.98 -13.06
CA ASP A 117 3.25 21.13 -13.80
C ASP A 117 2.80 22.49 -13.22
N ASN A 118 1.66 22.54 -12.53
CA ASN A 118 1.10 23.78 -11.98
C ASN A 118 1.48 24.05 -10.52
N VAL A 119 2.17 23.12 -9.87
CA VAL A 119 2.71 23.34 -8.53
C VAL A 119 4.13 23.87 -8.67
N ASN A 120 4.31 25.15 -8.34
CA ASN A 120 5.64 25.73 -8.18
C ASN A 120 6.24 25.20 -6.87
N PRO A 121 7.46 24.62 -6.91
CA PRO A 121 8.16 24.15 -5.70
C PRO A 121 8.52 25.31 -4.76
#